data_AF-A0A075FXM5-F1
#
_entry.id   AF-A0A075FXM5-F1
#
_cell.length_a   1.000
_cell.length_b   1.000
_cell.length_c   1.000
_cell.angle_alpha   90.00
_cell.angle_beta   90.00
_cell.angle_gamma   90.00
#
_symmetry.space_group_name_H-M   'P 1'
#
loop_
_entity.id
_entity.type
_entity.pdbx_description
1 polymer ?
#
loop_
_entity_poly.entity_id
_entity_poly.type
_entity_poly.pdbx_seq_one_letter_code
_entity_poly.pdbx_strand_id
1 'polypeptide(L)'
;METSFFDSDYFIVGYYILTVGASLLLIKDTKKRIRNLKIGRNSIKYAPISFGILVAYVLFVFPYVDEIPILNWSWLGYNIAFGPFAEEGMWGILPFMPLLLYMFLHINYFEERFFRKSKKMVIVWALIHIAMGIKIHMALVLIPIGFVFKYVYDKKGLQHSYAMHFATNILIVCMLFFRLYFESFLGSTLRTCVIRRYANSPPRNRLMTPRTVIIK
;
A
#
# COMPACT_ATOMS: atom_id res chain seq x y z
N MET A 1 0.79 26.57 -17.43
CA MET A 1 0.32 25.26 -16.94
C MET A 1 0.31 25.40 -15.43
N GLU A 2 -0.84 25.67 -14.84
CA GLU A 2 -0.94 25.79 -13.37
C GLU A 2 -0.69 24.40 -12.78
N THR A 3 0.42 24.24 -12.07
CA THR A 3 0.63 23.04 -11.26
C THR A 3 -0.46 23.02 -10.22
N SER A 4 -1.24 21.93 -10.16
CA SER A 4 -2.23 21.78 -9.10
C SER A 4 -1.50 21.88 -7.76
N PHE A 5 -2.12 22.50 -6.74
CA PHE A 5 -1.47 22.71 -5.44
C PHE A 5 -0.85 21.41 -4.87
N PHE A 6 -1.48 20.27 -5.13
CA PHE A 6 -1.04 18.94 -4.72
C PHE A 6 0.18 18.41 -5.48
N ASP A 7 0.48 18.95 -6.66
CA ASP A 7 1.66 18.62 -7.47
C ASP A 7 2.82 19.60 -7.24
N SER A 8 2.66 20.56 -6.32
CA SER A 8 3.71 21.54 -6.05
C SER A 8 4.83 20.96 -5.18
N ASP A 9 6.07 21.37 -5.46
CA ASP A 9 7.25 21.00 -4.65
C ASP A 9 7.05 21.35 -3.17
N TYR A 10 6.33 22.44 -2.88
CA TYR A 10 6.00 22.87 -1.52
C TYR A 10 5.07 21.89 -0.80
N PHE A 11 4.08 21.32 -1.50
CA PHE A 11 3.19 20.31 -0.93
C PHE A 11 3.96 19.02 -0.61
N ILE A 12 4.84 18.60 -1.52
CA ILE A 12 5.71 17.43 -1.34
C ILE A 12 6.64 17.63 -0.12
N VAL A 13 7.31 18.78 -0.02
CA VAL A 13 8.19 19.10 1.11
C VAL A 13 7.39 19.19 2.42
N GLY A 14 6.22 19.81 2.41
CA GLY A 14 5.34 19.89 3.58
C GLY A 14 4.87 18.51 4.04
N TYR A 15 4.51 17.65 3.09
CA TYR A 15 4.17 16.26 3.34
C TYR A 15 5.34 15.53 4.01
N TYR A 16 6.57 15.66 3.50
CA TYR A 16 7.76 15.07 4.12
C TYR A 16 7.99 15.56 5.55
N ILE A 17 7.95 16.87 5.78
CA ILE A 17 8.20 17.46 7.09
C ILE A 17 7.16 16.95 8.10
N LEU A 18 5.89 16.89 7.71
CA LEU A 18 4.82 16.39 8.59
C LEU A 18 4.98 14.90 8.88
N THR A 19 5.22 14.08 7.85
CA THR A 19 5.26 12.62 7.99
C THR A 19 6.52 12.16 8.73
N VAL A 20 7.68 12.73 8.39
CA VAL A 20 8.96 12.47 9.08
C VAL A 20 8.96 13.09 10.47
N GLY A 21 8.48 14.32 10.62
CA GLY A 21 8.41 15.02 11.91
C GLY A 21 7.53 14.27 12.92
N ALA A 22 6.31 13.86 12.50
CA ALA A 22 5.43 13.06 13.35
C ALA A 22 6.06 11.70 13.70
N SER A 23 6.79 11.09 12.77
CA SER A 23 7.51 9.84 12.99
C SER A 23 8.62 9.99 14.05
N LEU A 24 9.39 11.09 14.02
CA LEU A 24 10.47 11.36 14.97
C LEU A 24 9.98 11.52 16.41
N LEU A 25 8.77 12.04 16.61
CA LEU A 25 8.16 12.17 17.95
C LEU A 25 7.98 10.81 18.65
N LEU A 26 7.88 9.73 17.88
CA LEU A 26 7.66 8.38 18.39
C LEU A 26 8.96 7.61 18.68
N ILE A 27 10.13 8.23 18.48
CA ILE A 27 11.43 7.53 18.58
C ILE A 27 11.68 6.90 19.94
N LYS A 28 11.20 7.55 21.02
CA LYS A 28 11.32 7.06 22.40
C LYS A 28 10.55 5.75 22.61
N ASP A 29 9.50 5.52 21.82
CA ASP A 29 8.65 4.33 21.89
C ASP A 29 9.16 3.16 21.03
N THR A 30 10.11 3.39 20.13
CA THR A 30 10.59 2.40 19.14
C THR A 30 11.06 1.10 19.79
N LYS A 31 11.90 1.19 20.84
CA LYS A 31 12.39 0.00 21.57
C LYS A 31 11.23 -0.81 22.17
N LYS A 32 10.20 -0.12 22.69
CA LYS A 32 9.00 -0.75 23.23
C LYS A 32 8.18 -1.44 22.13
N ARG A 33 8.04 -0.82 20.96
CA ARG A 33 7.33 -1.41 19.81
C ARG A 33 8.03 -2.67 19.28
N ILE A 34 9.36 -2.67 19.21
CA ILE A 34 10.12 -3.89 18.85
C ILE A 34 9.91 -5.01 19.89
N ARG A 35 9.92 -4.69 21.18
CA ARG A 35 9.62 -5.67 22.24
C ARG A 35 8.19 -6.22 22.11
N ASN A 36 7.22 -5.36 21.82
CA ASN A 36 5.83 -5.72 21.57
C ASN A 36 5.69 -6.72 20.40
N LEU A 37 6.39 -6.49 19.28
CA LEU A 37 6.41 -7.43 18.15
C LEU A 37 6.97 -8.80 18.57
N LYS A 38 8.07 -8.82 19.32
CA LYS A 38 8.68 -10.05 19.80
C LYS A 38 7.73 -10.89 20.66
N ILE A 39 6.93 -10.24 21.50
CA ILE A 39 5.89 -10.89 22.31
C ILE A 39 4.80 -11.50 21.39
N GLY A 40 4.35 -10.73 20.39
CA GLY A 40 3.27 -11.13 19.50
C GLY A 40 3.63 -12.14 18.41
N ARG A 41 4.92 -12.43 18.19
CA ARG A 41 5.47 -13.11 17.00
C ARG A 41 4.75 -14.40 16.59
N ASN A 42 4.25 -15.17 17.56
CA ASN A 42 3.57 -16.45 17.30
C ASN A 42 2.25 -16.30 16.52
N SER A 43 1.73 -15.08 16.39
CA SER A 43 0.51 -14.77 15.61
C SER A 43 0.80 -14.26 14.20
N ILE A 44 2.08 -14.06 13.83
CA ILE A 44 2.47 -13.71 12.45
C ILE A 44 1.99 -14.78 11.46
N LYS A 45 1.92 -16.04 11.88
CA LYS A 45 1.41 -17.16 11.06
C LYS A 45 -0.04 -16.99 10.57
N TYR A 46 -0.81 -16.07 11.15
CA TYR A 46 -2.17 -15.76 10.68
C TYR A 46 -2.22 -14.62 9.67
N ALA A 47 -1.14 -13.86 9.48
CA ALA A 47 -1.06 -12.78 8.50
C ALA A 47 -1.41 -13.22 7.06
N PRO A 48 -1.04 -14.43 6.60
CA PRO A 48 -1.46 -14.93 5.28
C PRO A 48 -2.98 -14.96 5.07
N ILE A 49 -3.80 -15.07 6.13
CA ILE A 49 -5.27 -15.05 6.00
C ILE A 49 -5.74 -13.65 5.57
N SER A 50 -5.31 -12.61 6.28
CA SER A 50 -5.64 -11.22 5.92
C SER A 50 -5.08 -10.83 4.56
N PHE A 51 -3.83 -11.22 4.28
CA PHE A 51 -3.21 -11.01 2.99
C PHE A 51 -3.94 -11.76 1.86
N GLY A 52 -4.37 -12.99 2.12
CA GLY A 52 -5.14 -13.80 1.18
C GLY A 52 -6.49 -13.18 0.80
N ILE A 53 -7.19 -12.55 1.75
CA ILE A 53 -8.43 -11.80 1.48
C ILE A 53 -8.15 -10.67 0.47
N LEU A 54 -7.07 -9.91 0.68
CA LEU A 54 -6.66 -8.84 -0.22
C LEU A 54 -6.29 -9.38 -1.61
N VAL A 55 -5.50 -10.46 -1.69
CA VAL A 55 -5.10 -11.07 -2.96
C VAL A 55 -6.32 -11.59 -3.72
N ALA A 56 -7.24 -12.29 -3.05
CA ALA A 56 -8.47 -12.78 -3.67
C ALA A 56 -9.31 -11.62 -4.21
N TYR A 57 -9.42 -10.54 -3.45
CA TYR A 57 -10.09 -9.33 -3.92
C TYR A 57 -9.43 -8.76 -5.19
N VAL A 58 -8.11 -8.61 -5.19
CA VAL A 58 -7.36 -8.06 -6.34
C VAL A 58 -7.50 -8.94 -7.59
N LEU A 59 -7.54 -10.26 -7.44
CA LEU A 59 -7.64 -11.17 -8.57
C LEU A 59 -9.07 -11.31 -9.13
N PHE A 60 -10.08 -11.33 -8.26
CA PHE A 60 -11.44 -11.71 -8.66
C PHE A 60 -12.45 -10.57 -8.67
N VAL A 61 -12.22 -9.50 -7.90
CA VAL A 61 -13.23 -8.43 -7.73
C VAL A 61 -12.73 -7.12 -8.33
N PHE A 62 -11.47 -6.76 -8.09
CA PHE A 62 -10.87 -5.51 -8.54
C PHE A 62 -11.11 -5.20 -10.04
N PRO A 63 -10.97 -6.13 -10.99
CA PRO A 63 -11.17 -5.84 -12.42
C PRO A 63 -12.55 -5.29 -12.77
N TYR A 64 -13.57 -5.61 -11.96
CA TYR A 64 -14.95 -5.19 -12.22
C TYR A 64 -15.33 -3.91 -11.49
N VAL A 65 -14.81 -3.71 -10.28
CA VAL A 65 -15.19 -2.57 -9.43
C VAL A 65 -14.35 -1.32 -9.69
N ASP A 66 -13.15 -1.48 -10.24
CA ASP A 66 -12.29 -0.37 -10.67
C ASP A 66 -12.86 0.36 -11.90
N GLU A 67 -13.88 -0.19 -12.58
CA GLU A 67 -14.60 0.51 -13.65
C GLU A 67 -15.68 1.47 -13.12
N ILE A 68 -16.03 1.39 -11.83
CA ILE A 68 -17.14 2.15 -11.23
C ILE A 68 -16.61 3.47 -10.62
N PRO A 69 -16.91 4.65 -11.19
CA PRO A 69 -16.27 5.90 -10.80
C PRO A 69 -16.45 6.26 -9.32
N ILE A 70 -17.64 6.05 -8.76
CA ILE A 70 -17.91 6.37 -7.36
C ILE A 70 -17.10 5.51 -6.39
N LEU A 71 -16.76 4.28 -6.77
CA LEU A 71 -15.99 3.37 -5.92
C LEU A 71 -14.48 3.68 -5.96
N ASN A 72 -14.02 4.37 -6.99
CA ASN A 72 -12.65 4.84 -7.15
C ASN A 72 -12.34 6.13 -6.41
N TRP A 73 -13.35 6.78 -5.86
CA TRP A 73 -13.15 8.03 -5.14
C TRP A 73 -12.35 7.79 -3.84
N SER A 74 -11.44 8.71 -3.55
CA SER A 74 -10.74 8.84 -2.27
C SER A 74 -10.53 10.32 -1.96
N TRP A 75 -10.30 10.67 -0.69
CA TRP A 75 -10.19 12.08 -0.31
C TRP A 75 -8.90 12.73 -0.84
N LEU A 76 -7.75 12.09 -0.59
CA LEU A 76 -6.43 12.65 -0.90
C LEU A 76 -6.00 12.42 -2.35
N GLY A 77 -6.70 11.58 -3.12
CA GLY A 77 -6.31 11.22 -4.49
C GLY A 77 -5.11 10.28 -4.60
N TYR A 78 -4.28 10.16 -3.54
CA TYR A 78 -3.15 9.24 -3.45
C TYR A 78 -3.06 8.59 -2.07
N ASN A 79 -2.44 7.41 -1.99
CA ASN A 79 -2.27 6.69 -0.72
C ASN A 79 -1.13 7.30 0.10
N ILE A 80 -1.45 7.77 1.32
CA ILE A 80 -0.46 8.37 2.22
C ILE A 80 0.70 7.41 2.56
N ALA A 81 0.49 6.10 2.58
CA ALA A 81 1.57 5.17 2.86
C ALA A 81 2.66 5.14 1.77
N PHE A 82 2.30 5.42 0.52
CA PHE A 82 3.23 5.40 -0.62
C PHE A 82 3.60 6.80 -1.12
N GLY A 83 2.87 7.83 -0.68
CA GLY A 83 3.10 9.22 -1.07
C GLY A 83 2.86 9.47 -2.57
N PRO A 84 3.24 10.65 -3.08
CA PRO A 84 3.06 10.98 -4.50
C PRO A 84 4.00 10.21 -5.44
N PHE A 85 5.00 9.49 -4.90
CA PHE A 85 6.07 8.82 -5.66
C PHE A 85 5.69 7.42 -6.16
N ALA A 86 4.46 6.98 -5.94
CA ALA A 86 4.02 5.64 -6.35
C ALA A 86 4.13 5.42 -7.88
N GLU A 87 4.04 6.50 -8.67
CA GLU A 87 4.12 6.46 -10.13
C GLU A 87 5.56 6.42 -10.67
N GLU A 88 6.56 6.74 -9.84
CA GLU A 88 7.98 6.72 -10.22
C GLU A 88 8.61 5.30 -10.23
N GLY A 89 7.78 4.27 -10.00
CA GLY A 89 8.20 2.88 -10.00
C GLY A 89 9.08 2.52 -8.80
N MET A 90 9.87 1.44 -8.95
CA MET A 90 10.64 0.86 -7.83
C MET A 90 11.64 1.85 -7.21
N TRP A 91 12.30 2.66 -8.06
CA TRP A 91 13.33 3.60 -7.61
C TRP A 91 12.75 4.82 -6.90
N GLY A 92 11.50 5.21 -7.21
CA GLY A 92 10.79 6.24 -6.46
C GLY A 92 10.41 5.78 -5.05
N ILE A 93 10.00 4.52 -4.87
CA ILE A 93 9.51 4.02 -3.57
C ILE A 93 10.66 3.59 -2.63
N LEU A 94 11.75 3.05 -3.20
CA LEU A 94 12.84 2.44 -2.43
C LEU A 94 13.44 3.36 -1.34
N PRO A 95 13.71 4.66 -1.58
CA PRO A 95 14.22 5.58 -0.56
C PRO A 95 13.30 5.74 0.65
N PHE A 96 11.99 5.52 0.48
CA PHE A 96 10.98 5.70 1.52
C PHE A 96 10.75 4.45 2.36
N MET A 97 11.35 3.32 1.99
CA MET A 97 11.20 2.06 2.70
C MET A 97 11.54 2.12 4.19
N PRO A 98 12.67 2.72 4.62
CA PRO A 98 12.98 2.83 6.05
C PRO A 98 11.91 3.61 6.82
N LEU A 99 11.41 4.70 6.24
CA LEU A 99 10.35 5.52 6.83
C LEU A 99 9.03 4.74 6.89
N LEU A 100 8.66 4.05 5.82
CA LEU A 100 7.44 3.23 5.75
C LEU A 100 7.45 2.11 6.79
N LEU A 101 8.56 1.38 6.91
CA LEU A 101 8.74 0.33 7.91
C LEU A 101 8.67 0.89 9.34
N TYR A 102 9.30 2.04 9.56
CA TYR A 102 9.25 2.74 10.83
C TYR A 102 7.82 3.20 11.17
N MET A 103 7.09 3.70 10.19
CA MET A 103 5.70 4.11 10.35
C MET A 103 4.80 2.91 10.69
N PHE A 104 4.92 1.79 9.96
CA PHE A 104 4.18 0.56 10.29
C PHE A 104 4.48 0.03 11.69
N LEU A 105 5.73 0.14 12.14
CA LEU A 105 6.11 -0.27 13.50
C LEU A 105 5.26 0.45 14.56
N HIS A 106 4.98 1.74 14.34
CA HIS A 106 4.25 2.57 15.31
C HIS A 106 2.75 2.63 15.06
N ILE A 107 2.34 2.96 13.84
CA ILE A 107 0.93 3.14 13.46
C ILE A 107 0.15 1.86 13.70
N ASN A 108 0.66 0.69 13.26
CA ASN A 108 -0.07 -0.56 13.45
C ASN A 108 -0.33 -0.84 14.93
N TYR A 109 0.62 -0.51 15.82
CA TYR A 109 0.38 -0.67 17.26
C TYR A 109 -0.74 0.23 17.77
N PHE A 110 -0.75 1.50 17.34
CA PHE A 110 -1.80 2.45 17.71
C PHE A 110 -3.15 2.04 17.15
N GLU A 111 -3.20 1.61 15.89
CA GLU A 111 -4.42 1.15 15.27
C GLU A 111 -5.02 -0.03 16.01
N GLU A 112 -4.20 -1.02 16.36
CA GLU A 112 -4.66 -2.16 17.14
C GLU A 112 -5.13 -1.75 18.55
N ARG A 113 -4.46 -0.78 19.18
CA ARG A 113 -4.80 -0.29 20.51
C ARG A 113 -6.14 0.45 20.55
N PHE A 114 -6.47 1.23 19.51
CA PHE A 114 -7.66 2.07 19.49
C PHE A 114 -8.84 1.41 18.77
N PHE A 115 -8.60 0.80 17.61
CA PHE A 115 -9.67 0.39 16.71
C PHE A 115 -10.16 -1.05 16.89
N ARG A 116 -9.45 -1.90 17.65
CA ARG A 116 -9.90 -3.29 17.90
C ARG A 116 -10.77 -3.48 19.12
N LYS A 117 -10.96 -2.42 19.92
CA LYS A 117 -11.76 -2.46 21.14
C LYS A 117 -13.21 -2.90 20.91
N SER A 118 -13.78 -2.59 19.74
CA SER A 118 -15.15 -3.00 19.41
C SER A 118 -15.30 -3.26 17.91
N LYS A 119 -16.34 -4.01 17.53
CA LYS A 119 -16.69 -4.27 16.12
C LYS A 119 -17.00 -2.97 15.36
N LYS A 120 -17.64 -2.00 16.03
CA LYS A 120 -17.93 -0.67 15.45
C LYS A 120 -16.64 0.08 15.11
N MET A 121 -15.63 0.02 15.98
CA MET A 121 -14.35 0.69 15.72
C MET A 121 -13.55 0.06 14.58
N VAL A 122 -13.76 -1.23 14.26
CA VAL A 122 -13.18 -1.85 13.05
C VAL A 122 -13.75 -1.21 11.78
N ILE A 123 -15.06 -0.94 11.77
CA ILE A 123 -15.71 -0.27 10.64
C ILE A 123 -15.19 1.17 10.51
N VAL A 124 -15.11 1.90 11.63
CA VAL A 124 -14.55 3.26 11.66
C VAL A 124 -13.11 3.28 11.12
N TRP A 125 -12.28 2.33 11.55
CA TRP A 125 -10.90 2.18 11.05
C TRP A 125 -10.88 2.01 9.53
N ALA A 126 -11.69 1.11 8.98
CA ALA A 126 -11.75 0.88 7.54
C ALA A 126 -12.20 2.14 6.78
N LEU A 127 -13.19 2.88 7.28
CA LEU A 127 -13.70 4.09 6.62
C LEU A 127 -12.72 5.27 6.70
N ILE A 128 -11.97 5.42 7.79
CA ILE A 128 -10.93 6.47 7.91
C ILE A 128 -9.86 6.31 6.82
N HIS A 129 -9.62 5.10 6.33
CA HIS A 129 -8.66 4.90 5.24
C HIS A 129 -9.08 5.64 3.95
N ILE A 130 -10.37 5.91 3.74
CA ILE A 130 -10.84 6.73 2.61
C ILE A 130 -10.30 8.16 2.72
N ALA A 131 -10.31 8.71 3.94
CA ALA A 131 -9.70 10.02 4.23
C ALA A 131 -8.17 9.99 4.05
N MET A 132 -7.54 8.82 4.22
CA MET A 132 -6.09 8.61 3.98
C MET A 132 -5.75 8.31 2.51
N GLY A 133 -6.72 8.46 1.60
CA GLY A 133 -6.52 8.31 0.15
C GLY A 133 -6.69 6.89 -0.39
N ILE A 134 -7.19 5.96 0.43
CA ILE A 134 -7.59 4.62 -0.03
C ILE A 134 -8.95 4.72 -0.74
N LYS A 135 -9.07 4.13 -1.95
CA LYS A 135 -10.33 4.10 -2.70
C LYS A 135 -11.45 3.43 -1.89
N ILE A 136 -12.70 3.87 -2.07
CA ILE A 136 -13.88 3.32 -1.34
C ILE A 136 -13.94 1.79 -1.44
N HIS A 137 -13.76 1.22 -2.64
CA HIS A 137 -13.81 -0.24 -2.78
C HIS A 137 -12.74 -0.95 -1.95
N MET A 138 -11.53 -0.38 -1.83
CA MET A 138 -10.46 -0.96 -1.02
C MET A 138 -10.78 -0.85 0.47
N ALA A 139 -11.37 0.27 0.90
CA ALA A 139 -11.81 0.45 2.29
C ALA A 139 -12.86 -0.60 2.68
N LEU A 140 -13.75 -1.01 1.78
CA LEU A 140 -14.70 -2.09 2.03
C LEU A 140 -14.00 -3.44 2.25
N VAL A 141 -12.91 -3.71 1.54
CA VAL A 141 -12.09 -4.93 1.72
C VAL A 141 -11.33 -4.93 3.04
N LEU A 142 -11.00 -3.74 3.57
CA LEU A 142 -10.38 -3.63 4.88
C LEU A 142 -11.32 -4.11 5.99
N ILE A 143 -12.65 -4.06 5.83
CA ILE A 143 -13.59 -4.50 6.87
C ILE A 143 -13.38 -5.97 7.27
N PRO A 144 -13.46 -6.96 6.36
CA PRO A 144 -13.21 -8.36 6.73
C PRO A 144 -11.78 -8.57 7.27
N ILE A 145 -10.77 -7.90 6.70
CA ILE A 145 -9.38 -7.96 7.19
C ILE A 145 -9.28 -7.47 8.65
N GLY A 146 -9.93 -6.34 8.94
CA GLY A 146 -9.98 -5.75 10.28
C GLY A 146 -10.70 -6.65 11.28
N PHE A 147 -11.69 -7.44 10.84
CA PHE A 147 -12.32 -8.46 11.67
C PHE A 147 -11.40 -9.65 11.96
N VAL A 148 -10.53 -10.05 11.02
CA VAL A 148 -9.50 -11.06 11.29
C VAL A 148 -8.52 -10.56 12.35
N PHE A 149 -8.06 -9.31 12.24
CA PHE A 149 -7.21 -8.71 13.29
C PHE A 149 -7.95 -8.64 14.62
N LYS A 150 -9.21 -8.20 14.63
CA LYS A 150 -10.02 -8.18 15.85
C LYS A 150 -10.17 -9.57 16.47
N TYR A 151 -10.36 -10.62 15.68
CA TYR A 151 -10.44 -11.98 16.19
C TYR A 151 -9.17 -12.38 16.95
N VAL A 152 -7.99 -12.06 16.39
CA VAL A 152 -6.70 -12.31 17.07
C VAL A 152 -6.54 -11.42 18.30
N TYR A 153 -6.99 -10.16 18.23
CA TYR A 153 -7.01 -9.26 19.38
C TYR A 153 -7.85 -9.82 20.54
N ASP A 154 -9.07 -10.27 20.26
CA ASP A 154 -9.99 -10.77 21.29
C ASP A 154 -9.50 -12.09 21.89
N LYS A 155 -8.81 -12.93 21.11
CA LYS A 155 -8.32 -14.25 21.56
C LYS A 155 -6.93 -14.23 22.19
N LYS A 156 -6.05 -13.35 21.76
CA LYS A 156 -4.62 -13.36 22.14
C LYS A 156 -4.11 -12.02 22.65
N GLY A 157 -4.89 -10.95 22.51
CA GLY A 157 -4.54 -9.62 22.98
C GLY A 157 -3.78 -8.76 21.98
N LEU A 158 -3.57 -7.51 22.40
CA LEU A 158 -3.02 -6.41 21.60
C LEU A 158 -1.72 -6.77 20.88
N GLN A 159 -0.74 -7.37 21.58
CA GLN A 159 0.59 -7.60 21.00
C GLN A 159 0.55 -8.61 19.85
N HIS A 160 -0.30 -9.62 19.95
CA HIS A 160 -0.48 -10.63 18.93
C HIS A 160 -1.20 -10.10 17.69
N SER A 161 -2.24 -9.29 17.89
CA SER A 161 -2.92 -8.60 16.79
C SER A 161 -1.99 -7.62 16.07
N TYR A 162 -1.22 -6.84 16.85
CA TYR A 162 -0.21 -5.93 16.35
C TYR A 162 0.86 -6.63 15.50
N ALA A 163 1.43 -7.74 15.99
CA ALA A 163 2.43 -8.48 15.22
C ALA A 163 1.86 -9.06 13.92
N MET A 164 0.63 -9.56 13.95
CA MET A 164 -0.07 -10.04 12.74
C MET A 164 -0.33 -8.90 11.75
N HIS A 165 -0.81 -7.75 12.23
CA HIS A 165 -1.08 -6.59 11.38
C HIS A 165 0.21 -6.07 10.76
N PHE A 166 1.27 -5.89 11.56
CA PHE A 166 2.60 -5.53 11.07
C PHE A 166 3.06 -6.48 9.96
N ALA A 167 3.01 -7.79 10.19
CA ALA A 167 3.39 -8.77 9.17
C ALA A 167 2.51 -8.71 7.91
N THR A 168 1.21 -8.44 8.04
CA THR A 168 0.32 -8.26 6.88
C THR A 168 0.77 -7.07 6.03
N ASN A 169 1.12 -5.95 6.64
CA ASN A 169 1.62 -4.78 5.91
C ASN A 169 2.99 -5.04 5.26
N ILE A 170 3.86 -5.82 5.91
CA ILE A 170 5.11 -6.28 5.27
C ILE A 170 4.82 -7.13 4.03
N LEU A 171 3.87 -8.08 4.10
CA LEU A 171 3.49 -8.90 2.95
C LEU A 171 2.96 -8.05 1.78
N ILE A 172 2.16 -7.02 2.07
CA ILE A 172 1.65 -6.07 1.07
C ILE A 172 2.81 -5.33 0.40
N VAL A 173 3.77 -4.82 1.17
CA VAL A 173 4.96 -4.15 0.62
C VAL A 173 5.80 -5.12 -0.20
N CYS A 174 6.03 -6.33 0.28
CA CYS A 174 6.75 -7.36 -0.50
C CYS A 174 6.04 -7.66 -1.83
N MET A 175 4.71 -7.74 -1.84
CA MET A 175 3.93 -7.96 -3.06
C MET A 175 4.05 -6.78 -4.03
N LEU A 176 4.02 -5.54 -3.53
CA LEU A 176 4.23 -4.34 -4.34
C LEU A 176 5.61 -4.37 -5.01
N PHE A 177 6.66 -4.66 -4.24
CA PHE A 177 8.01 -4.77 -4.79
C PHE A 177 8.14 -5.92 -5.79
N PHE A 178 7.53 -7.06 -5.50
CA PHE A 178 7.50 -8.19 -6.43
C PHE A 178 6.86 -7.80 -7.77
N ARG A 179 5.73 -7.09 -7.73
CA ARG A 179 5.06 -6.54 -8.93
C ARG A 179 5.97 -5.57 -9.69
N LEU A 180 6.53 -4.57 -9.00
CA LEU A 180 7.39 -3.55 -9.63
C LEU A 180 8.69 -4.13 -10.21
N TYR A 181 9.28 -5.12 -9.53
CA TYR A 181 10.43 -5.85 -10.01
C TYR A 181 10.10 -6.63 -11.28
N PHE A 182 8.98 -7.36 -11.29
CA PHE A 182 8.52 -8.09 -12.47
C PHE A 182 8.20 -7.16 -13.65
N GLU A 183 7.55 -6.02 -13.42
CA GLU A 183 7.28 -5.02 -14.45
C GLU A 183 8.57 -4.43 -15.03
N SER A 184 9.56 -4.14 -14.17
CA SER A 184 10.88 -3.66 -14.61
C SER A 184 11.64 -4.72 -15.42
N PHE A 185 11.62 -5.98 -14.97
CA PHE A 185 12.33 -7.10 -15.60
C PHE A 185 11.66 -7.53 -16.92
N LEU A 186 10.34 -7.73 -16.95
CA LEU A 186 9.60 -8.08 -18.17
C LEU A 186 9.51 -6.91 -19.14
N GLY A 187 9.34 -5.68 -18.64
CA GLY A 187 9.35 -4.46 -19.45
C GLY A 187 10.69 -4.21 -20.12
N SER A 188 11.80 -4.60 -19.47
CA SER A 188 13.13 -4.61 -20.11
C SER A 188 13.22 -5.72 -21.16
N THR A 189 12.85 -6.97 -20.85
CA THR A 189 12.94 -8.11 -21.77
C THR A 189 12.07 -7.96 -23.02
N LEU A 190 10.86 -7.40 -22.90
CA LEU A 190 9.99 -7.10 -24.05
C LEU A 190 10.54 -5.94 -24.89
N ARG A 191 11.13 -4.91 -24.28
CA ARG A 191 11.81 -3.85 -25.05
C ARG A 191 13.04 -4.38 -25.78
N THR A 192 13.85 -5.24 -25.16
CA THR A 192 15.00 -5.84 -25.84
C THR A 192 14.56 -6.81 -26.94
N CYS A 193 13.47 -7.55 -26.76
CA CYS A 193 12.94 -8.46 -27.78
C CYS A 193 12.32 -7.71 -28.97
N VAL A 194 11.59 -6.62 -28.72
CA VAL A 194 11.02 -5.75 -29.77
C VAL A 194 12.14 -5.01 -30.51
N ILE A 195 13.13 -4.44 -29.82
CA ILE A 195 14.26 -3.75 -30.45
C ILE A 195 15.10 -4.74 -31.30
N ARG A 196 15.29 -5.99 -30.85
CA ARG A 196 16.01 -7.03 -31.63
C ARG A 196 15.21 -7.54 -32.83
N ARG A 197 13.87 -7.51 -32.79
CA ARG A 197 13.00 -7.81 -33.95
C ARG A 197 12.97 -6.66 -34.98
N TYR A 198 13.03 -5.41 -34.52
CA TYR A 198 13.07 -4.24 -35.40
C TYR A 198 14.46 -3.94 -35.98
N ALA A 199 15.54 -4.41 -35.36
CA ALA A 199 16.90 -4.28 -35.90
C ALA A 199 17.22 -5.25 -37.06
N ASN A 200 16.43 -6.31 -37.23
CA ASN A 200 16.65 -7.37 -38.26
C ASN A 200 15.60 -7.39 -39.37
N SER A 201 14.74 -6.37 -39.47
CA SER A 201 13.71 -6.29 -40.51
C SER A 201 14.04 -5.12 -41.46
N PRO A 202 14.06 -5.33 -42.79
CA PRO A 202 14.26 -4.24 -43.74
C PRO A 202 13.10 -3.24 -43.66
N PRO A 203 13.33 -1.95 -43.95
CA PRO A 203 12.35 -0.90 -43.71
C PRO A 203 11.13 -1.12 -44.61
N ARG A 204 9.98 -1.42 -44.02
CA ARG A 204 8.67 -1.29 -44.67
C ARG A 204 7.89 -0.15 -44.04
N ASN A 205 7.29 0.63 -44.92
CA ASN A 205 6.64 1.90 -44.67
C ASN A 205 5.63 1.85 -43.52
N ARG A 206 5.70 2.90 -42.69
CA ARG A 206 4.81 3.21 -41.56
C ARG A 206 3.36 3.21 -42.01
N LEU A 207 2.51 2.54 -41.24
CA LEU A 207 1.22 3.05 -40.75
C LEU A 207 0.66 2.03 -39.76
N MET A 208 0.53 2.47 -38.50
CA MET A 208 -0.42 2.08 -37.46
C MET A 208 0.23 2.21 -36.08
N THR A 209 -0.15 3.27 -35.39
CA THR A 209 0.12 3.49 -33.97
C THR A 209 -0.80 2.60 -33.12
N PRO A 210 -0.27 1.80 -32.18
CA PRO A 210 -1.10 1.22 -31.13
C PRO A 210 -1.34 2.28 -30.06
N ARG A 211 -2.61 2.56 -29.75
CA ARG A 211 -3.00 3.37 -28.59
C ARG A 211 -2.51 2.70 -27.31
N THR A 212 -1.66 3.41 -26.57
CA THR A 212 -1.31 3.09 -25.20
C THR A 212 -2.54 3.32 -24.32
N VAL A 213 -3.09 2.25 -23.75
CA VAL A 213 -4.07 2.35 -22.67
C VAL A 213 -3.30 2.70 -21.41
N ILE A 214 -3.39 3.96 -21.00
CA ILE A 214 -2.92 4.43 -19.71
C ILE A 214 -4.04 4.13 -18.72
N ILE A 215 -3.80 3.17 -17.83
CA ILE A 215 -4.66 2.89 -16.67
C ILE A 215 -4.41 4.04 -15.68
N LYS A 216 -5.47 4.80 -15.38
CA LYS A 216 -5.49 5.86 -14.34
C LYS A 216 -6.14 5.32 -13.08
#